data_AF-A0A838I8F2-F1
#
_entry.id   AF-A0A838I8F2-F1
#
_cell.length_a   1.000
_cell.length_b   1.000
_cell.length_c   1.000
_cell.angle_alpha   90.00
_cell.angle_beta   90.00
_cell.angle_gamma   90.00
#
_symmetry.space_group_name_H-M   'P 1'
#
loop_
_entity.id
_entity.type
_entity.pdbx_description
1 polymer ?
#
loop_
_entity_poly.entity_id
_entity_poly.type
_entity_poly.pdbx_seq_one_letter_code
_entity_poly.pdbx_strand_id
1 'polypeptide(L)'
;MTLTRLISADGRSGLLMVAGIVVLLAPLALAMSTAVAITGTIVGALCIALALAGTEHGGRGTIPVAAQAVYDRGLGVGLILAGLVFGAAGEPAALVLFAAIGAAVLLVTSVTKYSASPA
;
A
#
# COMPACT_ATOMS: atom_id res chain seq x y z
N MET A 1 -6.88 16.07 -21.42
CA MET A 1 -5.95 15.31 -20.57
C MET A 1 -5.93 15.96 -19.20
N THR A 2 -6.55 15.36 -18.19
CA THR A 2 -6.57 15.94 -16.84
C THR A 2 -5.19 15.80 -16.20
N LEU A 3 -4.64 16.93 -15.74
CA LEU A 3 -3.33 17.15 -15.11
C LEU A 3 -3.00 16.30 -13.86
N THR A 4 -3.82 15.31 -13.51
CA THR A 4 -3.80 14.64 -12.20
C THR A 4 -3.13 13.28 -12.18
N ARG A 5 -2.75 12.69 -13.33
CA ARG A 5 -2.11 11.37 -13.38
C ARG A 5 -0.61 11.45 -13.66
N LEU A 6 0.18 11.55 -12.60
CA LEU A 6 1.61 11.83 -12.64
C LEU A 6 2.49 10.57 -12.57
N ILE A 7 2.02 9.50 -11.93
CA ILE A 7 2.83 8.31 -11.64
C ILE A 7 2.48 7.18 -12.62
N SER A 8 3.51 6.49 -13.15
CA SER A 8 3.34 5.28 -13.97
C SER A 8 2.92 4.08 -13.12
N ALA A 9 2.38 3.04 -13.74
CA ALA A 9 2.06 1.79 -13.04
C ALA A 9 3.29 1.20 -12.33
N ASP A 10 4.46 1.27 -12.96
CA ASP A 10 5.74 0.81 -12.38
C ASP A 10 6.15 1.63 -11.18
N GLY A 11 6.01 2.96 -11.26
CA GLY A 11 6.28 3.86 -10.14
C GLY A 11 5.37 3.57 -8.95
N ARG A 12 4.09 3.28 -9.20
CA ARG A 12 3.16 2.82 -8.16
C ARG A 12 3.62 1.50 -7.54
N SER A 13 4.03 0.53 -8.34
CA SER A 13 4.51 -0.77 -7.83
C SER A 13 5.78 -0.61 -6.98
N GLY A 14 6.73 0.23 -7.40
CA GLY A 14 7.91 0.56 -6.60
C GLY A 14 7.57 1.25 -5.27
N LEU A 15 6.65 2.23 -5.28
CA LEU A 15 6.22 2.91 -4.06
C LEU A 15 5.46 1.96 -3.11
N LEU A 16 4.63 1.07 -3.66
CA LEU A 16 3.90 0.08 -2.87
C LEU A 16 4.83 -0.98 -2.26
N MET A 17 5.90 -1.35 -2.97
CA MET A 17 6.97 -2.20 -2.44
C MET A 17 7.63 -1.53 -1.22
N VAL A 18 8.04 -0.27 -1.35
CA VAL A 18 8.63 0.48 -0.24
C VAL A 18 7.66 0.59 0.95
N ALA A 19 6.40 0.93 0.69
CA ALA A 19 5.37 0.97 1.73
C ALA A 19 5.21 -0.39 2.44
N GLY A 20 5.21 -1.48 1.69
CA GLY A 20 5.13 -2.84 2.24
C GLY A 20 6.30 -3.20 3.13
N ILE A 21 7.52 -2.89 2.69
CA ILE A 21 8.74 -3.11 3.49
C ILE A 21 8.70 -2.29 4.79
N VAL A 22 8.29 -1.02 4.71
CA VAL A 22 8.16 -0.15 5.89
C VAL A 22 7.12 -0.71 6.86
N VAL A 23 5.93 -1.08 6.37
CA VAL A 23 4.85 -1.63 7.21
C VAL A 23 5.24 -2.98 7.84
N LEU A 24 6.04 -3.78 7.14
CA LEU A 24 6.53 -5.07 7.63
C LEU A 24 7.59 -4.90 8.72
N LEU A 25 8.57 -4.01 8.50
CA LEU A 25 9.75 -3.90 9.37
C LEU A 25 9.59 -2.87 10.50
N ALA A 26 8.85 -1.79 10.29
CA ALA A 26 8.77 -0.70 11.29
C ALA A 26 8.23 -1.17 12.65
N PRO A 27 7.19 -2.02 12.75
CA PRO A 27 6.73 -2.54 14.03
C PRO A 27 7.80 -3.30 14.81
N LEU A 28 8.63 -4.08 14.11
CA LEU A 28 9.70 -4.86 14.71
C LEU A 28 10.86 -3.95 15.14
N ALA A 29 11.27 -3.03 14.27
CA ALA A 29 12.36 -2.10 14.52
C ALA A 29 12.06 -1.13 15.67
N LEU A 30 10.79 -0.74 15.83
CA LEU A 30 10.33 0.16 16.89
C LEU A 30 9.87 -0.57 18.15
N ALA A 31 10.05 -1.90 18.22
CA ALA A 31 9.63 -2.74 19.35
C ALA A 31 8.16 -2.50 19.77
N MET A 32 7.27 -2.39 18.79
CA MET A 32 5.84 -2.19 19.00
C MET A 32 5.17 -3.47 19.54
N SER A 33 3.88 -3.38 19.90
CA SER A 33 3.18 -4.54 20.44
C SER A 33 3.16 -5.72 19.46
N THR A 34 3.02 -6.93 20.00
CA THR A 34 2.93 -8.14 19.18
C THR A 34 1.76 -8.09 18.20
N ALA A 35 0.62 -7.49 18.60
CA ALA A 35 -0.54 -7.33 17.73
C ALA A 35 -0.24 -6.42 16.53
N VAL A 36 0.47 -5.32 16.75
CA VAL A 36 0.91 -4.41 15.69
C VAL A 36 1.94 -5.07 14.79
N ALA A 37 2.88 -5.83 15.35
CA ALA A 37 3.89 -6.56 14.58
C ALA A 37 3.26 -7.63 13.66
N ILE A 38 2.31 -8.41 14.16
CA ILE A 38 1.59 -9.42 13.35
C ILE A 38 0.81 -8.72 12.23
N THR A 39 0.08 -7.66 12.57
CA THR A 39 -0.72 -6.92 11.59
C THR A 39 0.16 -6.30 10.50
N GLY A 40 1.27 -5.65 10.90
CA GLY A 40 2.25 -5.09 9.97
C GLY A 40 2.92 -6.14 9.11
N THR A 41 3.21 -7.33 9.65
CA THR A 41 3.77 -8.44 8.87
C THR A 41 2.79 -8.89 7.78
N ILE A 42 1.53 -9.14 8.14
CA ILE A 42 0.50 -9.61 7.20
C ILE A 42 0.24 -8.54 6.13
N VAL A 43 -0.03 -7.30 6.55
CA VAL A 43 -0.37 -6.22 5.62
C VAL A 43 0.83 -5.80 4.77
N GLY A 44 2.04 -5.77 5.36
CA GLY A 44 3.27 -5.50 4.64
C GLY A 44 3.58 -6.55 3.57
N ALA A 45 3.37 -7.83 3.88
CA ALA A 45 3.48 -8.92 2.89
C ALA A 45 2.45 -8.77 1.76
N LEU A 46 1.21 -8.36 2.07
CA LEU A 46 0.19 -8.07 1.05
C LEU A 46 0.59 -6.91 0.14
N CYS A 47 1.12 -5.81 0.70
CA CYS A 47 1.65 -4.69 -0.09
C CYS A 47 2.74 -5.15 -1.06
N ILE A 48 3.70 -5.96 -0.57
CA ILE A 48 4.80 -6.51 -1.39
C ILE A 48 4.24 -7.41 -2.50
N ALA A 49 3.30 -8.29 -2.18
CA ALA A 49 2.67 -9.17 -3.16
C ALA A 49 1.91 -8.38 -4.25
N LEU A 50 1.17 -7.33 -3.88
CA LEU A 50 0.46 -6.44 -4.80
C LEU A 50 1.40 -5.57 -5.64
N ALA A 51 2.56 -5.21 -5.09
CA ALA A 51 3.60 -4.53 -5.83
C ALA A 51 4.18 -5.44 -6.92
N LEU A 52 4.56 -6.67 -6.57
CA LEU A 52 5.08 -7.67 -7.53
C LEU A 52 4.04 -8.04 -8.59
N ALA A 53 2.78 -8.22 -8.20
CA ALA A 53 1.70 -8.47 -9.16
C ALA A 53 1.52 -7.33 -10.18
N GLY A 54 1.97 -6.12 -9.83
CA GLY A 54 1.90 -4.93 -10.68
C GLY A 54 3.14 -4.67 -11.53
N THR A 55 4.19 -5.49 -11.49
CA THR A 55 5.42 -5.27 -12.27
C THR A 55 5.46 -5.98 -13.63
N GLU A 56 4.43 -6.76 -13.99
CA GLU A 56 4.45 -7.50 -15.26
C GLU A 56 3.70 -6.75 -16.38
N HIS A 57 4.48 -6.11 -17.26
CA HIS A 57 4.01 -5.24 -18.35
C HIS A 57 3.21 -5.93 -19.46
N GLY A 58 3.30 -7.25 -19.59
CA GLY A 58 2.73 -8.00 -20.72
C GLY A 58 1.23 -8.31 -20.62
N GLY A 59 0.49 -7.73 -19.67
CA GLY A 59 -0.90 -8.12 -19.38
C GLY A 59 -1.04 -9.53 -18.80
N ARG A 60 0.08 -10.19 -18.51
CA ARG A 60 0.18 -11.49 -17.83
C ARG A 60 0.33 -11.38 -16.31
N GLY A 61 0.45 -10.15 -15.79
CA GLY A 61 0.37 -9.92 -14.35
C GLY A 61 -0.88 -10.57 -13.78
N THR A 62 -0.77 -11.10 -12.56
CA THR A 62 -1.82 -11.93 -11.94
C THR A 62 -3.13 -11.16 -11.71
N ILE A 63 -3.12 -9.82 -11.84
CA ILE A 63 -4.25 -8.94 -11.55
C ILE A 63 -4.49 -7.96 -12.72
N PRO A 64 -5.73 -7.87 -13.26
CA PRO A 64 -6.09 -6.86 -14.25
C PRO A 64 -5.85 -5.43 -13.74
N VAL A 65 -5.38 -4.54 -14.62
CA VAL A 65 -5.05 -3.13 -14.30
C VAL A 65 -6.22 -2.40 -13.60
N ALA A 66 -7.46 -2.66 -13.99
CA ALA A 66 -8.64 -2.08 -13.35
C ALA A 66 -8.86 -2.58 -11.91
N ALA A 67 -8.48 -3.83 -11.60
CA ALA A 67 -8.59 -4.41 -10.27
C ALA A 67 -7.49 -3.91 -9.32
N GLN A 68 -6.30 -3.58 -9.84
CA GLN A 68 -5.20 -3.02 -9.04
C GLN A 68 -5.61 -1.73 -8.31
N ALA A 69 -6.31 -0.83 -8.99
CA ALA A 69 -6.79 0.41 -8.38
C ALA A 69 -7.80 0.18 -7.24
N VAL A 70 -8.61 -0.89 -7.32
CA VAL A 70 -9.56 -1.27 -6.26
C VAL A 70 -8.81 -1.85 -5.06
N TYR A 71 -7.84 -2.73 -5.31
CA TYR A 71 -6.98 -3.28 -4.25
C TYR A 71 -6.23 -2.18 -3.51
N ASP A 72 -5.66 -1.20 -4.21
CA ASP A 72 -4.92 -0.12 -3.55
C ASP A 72 -5.82 0.77 -2.70
N ARG A 73 -7.04 1.06 -3.16
CA ARG A 73 -8.02 1.79 -2.35
C ARG A 73 -8.42 1.01 -1.11
N GLY A 74 -8.72 -0.28 -1.26
CA GLY A 74 -9.07 -1.15 -0.15
C GLY A 74 -7.93 -1.24 0.88
N LEU A 75 -6.70 -1.40 0.40
CA LEU A 75 -5.50 -1.43 1.23
C LEU A 75 -5.29 -0.11 1.97
N GLY A 76 -5.39 1.01 1.27
CA GLY A 76 -5.21 2.34 1.87
C GLY A 76 -6.25 2.66 2.94
N VAL A 77 -7.53 2.38 2.66
CA VAL A 77 -8.61 2.54 3.64
C VAL A 77 -8.44 1.58 4.82
N GLY A 78 -8.12 0.31 4.55
CA GLY A 78 -7.89 -0.71 5.58
C GLY A 78 -6.76 -0.35 6.53
N LEU A 79 -5.65 0.20 6.00
CA LEU A 79 -4.53 0.70 6.80
C LEU A 79 -4.93 1.88 7.69
N ILE A 80 -5.71 2.84 7.17
CA ILE A 80 -6.22 3.95 7.99
C ILE A 80 -7.10 3.42 9.12
N LEU A 81 -8.02 2.51 8.82
CA LEU A 81 -8.90 1.91 9.82
C LEU A 81 -8.10 1.12 10.87
N ALA A 82 -7.10 0.35 10.48
CA ALA A 82 -6.21 -0.35 11.39
C ALA A 82 -5.47 0.63 12.31
N GLY A 83 -4.94 1.73 11.76
CA GLY A 83 -4.31 2.79 12.54
C GLY A 83 -5.27 3.42 13.57
N LEU A 84 -6.51 3.70 13.18
CA LEU A 84 -7.53 4.22 14.11
C LEU A 84 -7.84 3.24 15.24
N VAL A 85 -7.96 1.94 14.93
CA VAL A 85 -8.21 0.89 15.93
C VAL A 85 -7.05 0.79 16.92
N PHE A 86 -5.79 0.74 16.45
CA PHE A 86 -4.64 0.69 17.33
C PHE A 86 -4.44 1.98 18.14
N GLY A 87 -4.71 3.14 17.54
CA GLY A 87 -4.70 4.41 18.27
C GLY A 87 -5.73 4.46 19.40
N ALA A 88 -6.95 3.97 19.14
CA ALA A 88 -7.99 3.84 20.17
C ALA A 88 -7.61 2.82 21.27
N ALA A 89 -6.77 1.83 20.94
CA ALA A 89 -6.21 0.87 21.89
C ALA A 89 -4.97 1.39 22.66
N GLY A 90 -4.60 2.67 22.48
CA GLY A 90 -3.47 3.28 23.20
C GLY A 90 -2.12 3.14 22.51
N GLU A 91 -2.08 2.77 21.22
CA GLU A 91 -0.85 2.67 20.43
C GLU A 91 -0.72 3.81 19.39
N PRO A 92 -0.32 5.03 19.80
CA PRO A 92 -0.28 6.19 18.90
C PRO A 92 0.76 6.04 17.78
N ALA A 93 1.86 5.33 18.04
CA ALA A 93 2.87 5.06 17.01
C ALA A 93 2.30 4.18 15.89
N ALA A 94 1.41 3.23 16.20
CA ALA A 94 0.73 2.38 15.21
C ALA A 94 -0.31 3.16 14.42
N LEU A 95 -1.03 4.08 15.09
CA LEU A 95 -1.91 5.03 14.41
C LEU A 95 -1.13 5.80 13.36
N VAL A 96 -0.03 6.44 13.74
CA VAL A 96 0.77 7.27 12.82
C VAL A 96 1.31 6.42 11.68
N LEU A 97 1.92 5.26 11.98
CA LEU A 97 2.49 4.38 10.97
C LEU A 97 1.42 3.93 9.95
N PHE A 98 0.35 3.28 10.39
CA PHE A 98 -0.63 2.71 9.48
C PHE A 98 -1.47 3.79 8.78
N ALA A 99 -1.86 4.87 9.48
CA ALA A 99 -2.63 5.94 8.86
C ALA A 99 -1.80 6.73 7.85
N ALA A 100 -0.52 7.02 8.14
CA ALA A 100 0.35 7.72 7.20
C ALA A 100 0.62 6.89 5.94
N ILE A 101 0.92 5.59 6.09
CA ILE A 101 1.11 4.72 4.94
C ILE A 101 -0.20 4.53 4.17
N GLY A 102 -1.34 4.33 4.85
CA GLY A 102 -2.64 4.23 4.21
C GLY A 102 -3.00 5.47 3.40
N ALA A 103 -2.78 6.67 3.96
CA ALA A 103 -2.96 7.93 3.25
C ALA A 103 -2.01 8.05 2.05
N ALA A 104 -0.73 7.67 2.20
CA ALA A 104 0.23 7.68 1.11
C ALA A 104 -0.19 6.75 -0.04
N VAL A 105 -0.68 5.54 0.27
CA VAL A 105 -1.20 4.60 -0.73
C VAL A 105 -2.40 5.21 -1.47
N LEU A 106 -3.35 5.84 -0.76
CA LEU A 106 -4.50 6.49 -1.40
C LEU A 106 -4.08 7.67 -2.30
N LEU A 107 -3.11 8.47 -1.85
CA LEU A 107 -2.55 9.56 -2.63
C LEU A 107 -1.92 9.02 -3.92
N VAL A 108 -1.01 8.04 -3.82
CA VAL A 108 -0.38 7.40 -4.99
C VAL A 108 -1.45 6.84 -5.94
N THR A 109 -2.43 6.13 -5.41
CA THR A 109 -3.55 5.56 -6.19
C THR A 109 -4.32 6.64 -6.95
N SER A 110 -4.59 7.78 -6.33
CA SER A 110 -5.33 8.88 -6.96
C SER A 110 -4.57 9.54 -8.12
N VAL A 111 -3.24 9.49 -8.10
CA VAL A 111 -2.36 10.10 -9.12
C VAL A 111 -1.72 9.08 -10.08
N THR A 112 -2.07 7.80 -9.98
CA THR A 112 -1.49 6.73 -10.83
C THR A 112 -2.23 6.60 -12.16
N LYS A 113 -1.46 6.47 -13.24
CA LYS A 113 -1.95 6.09 -14.57
C LYS A 113 -2.12 4.57 -14.67
N TYR A 114 -3.30 4.08 -14.30
CA TYR A 114 -3.72 2.70 -14.59
C TYR A 114 -4.12 2.58 -16.07
N SER A 115 -3.12 2.50 -16.95
CA SER A 115 -3.30 2.22 -18.38
C SER A 115 -2.26 1.19 -18.80
N ALA A 116 -2.66 0.17 -19.56
CA ALA A 116 -1.69 -0.64 -20.29
C ALA A 116 -0.98 0.27 -21.29
N SER A 117 0.36 0.27 -21.31
CA SER A 117 1.07 0.85 -22.44
C SER A 117 0.77 -0.01 -23.65
N PRO A 118 0.38 0.54 -24.81
CA PRO A 118 0.40 -0.24 -26.04
C PRO A 118 1.85 -0.68 -26.28
N ALA A 119 2.03 -1.96 -26.56
CA ALA A 119 3.29 -2.54 -27.00
C ALA A 119 3.62 -2.10 -28.44
#